data_AF-A0A2T2RDH9-F1
#
_entry.id   AF-A0A2T2RDH9-F1
#
_cell.length_a   1.000
_cell.length_b   1.000
_cell.length_c   1.000
_cell.angle_alpha   90.00
_cell.angle_beta   90.00
_cell.angle_gamma   90.00
#
_symmetry.space_group_name_H-M   'P 1'
#
loop_
_entity.id
_entity.type
_entity.pdbx_description
1 polymer ?
#
loop_
_entity_poly.entity_id
_entity_poly.type
_entity_poly.pdbx_seq_one_letter_code
_entity_poly.pdbx_strand_id
1 'polypeptide(L)' 'MAVPSASYAITLRVLLEADPLGIGRVTTAVGEAGGGVTAVDIVESHADRMVVDVTANAADGGHAEAIAGAVDAV' A
#
# COMPACT_ATOMS: atom_id res chain seq x y z
N MET A 1 20.83 3.61 -7.85
CA MET A 1 19.46 3.60 -7.28
C MET A 1 18.93 2.19 -7.46
N ALA A 2 18.60 1.50 -6.36
CA ALA A 2 18.02 0.16 -6.44
C ALA A 2 16.59 0.28 -6.99
N VAL A 3 16.27 -0.54 -7.99
CA VAL A 3 14.97 -0.53 -8.65
C VAL A 3 14.01 -1.40 -7.83
N PRO A 4 12.79 -0.94 -7.52
CA PRO A 4 11.78 -1.76 -6.88
C PRO A 4 11.63 -3.11 -7.57
N SER A 5 11.69 -4.20 -6.82
CA SER A 5 11.66 -5.55 -7.40
C SER A 5 10.91 -6.54 -6.52
N ALA A 6 10.52 -7.65 -7.13
CA ALA A 6 9.84 -8.76 -6.44
C ALA A 6 10.70 -9.38 -5.31
N SER A 7 12.02 -9.16 -5.31
CA SER A 7 12.90 -9.62 -4.21
C SER A 7 12.68 -8.86 -2.90
N TYR A 8 12.02 -7.70 -2.96
CA TYR A 8 11.62 -6.90 -1.80
C TYR A 8 10.13 -6.54 -1.91
N ALA A 9 9.27 -7.57 -2.00
CA ALA A 9 7.84 -7.40 -1.93
C ALA A 9 7.36 -7.29 -0.48
N ILE A 10 6.48 -6.32 -0.21
CA ILE A 10 5.78 -6.15 1.06
C ILE A 10 4.27 -6.20 0.83
N THR A 11 3.53 -6.63 1.85
CA THR A 11 2.06 -6.56 1.87
C THR A 11 1.63 -5.77 3.10
N LEU A 12 0.90 -4.67 2.86
CA LEU A 12 0.37 -3.78 3.88
C LEU A 12 -1.12 -4.08 4.08
N ARG A 13 -1.53 -4.34 5.33
CA ARG A 13 -2.95 -4.43 5.68
C ARG A 13 -3.45 -3.07 6.13
N VAL A 14 -4.36 -2.48 5.36
CA VAL A 14 -4.87 -1.13 5.59
C VAL A 14 -6.34 -1.19 5.93
N LEU A 15 -6.71 -0.58 7.05
CA LEU A 15 -8.10 -0.29 7.39
C LEU A 15 -8.48 1.03 6.74
N LEU A 16 -9.55 1.01 5.96
CA LEU A 16 -10.17 2.19 5.36
C LEU A 16 -11.54 2.38 6.01
N GLU A 17 -11.85 3.60 6.44
CA GLU A 17 -13.23 3.97 6.78
C GLU A 17 -14.11 3.93 5.50
N ALA A 18 -15.38 4.31 5.60
CA ALA A 18 -16.28 4.43 4.44
C ALA A 18 -15.89 5.59 3.51
N ASP A 19 -14.68 5.52 2.95
CA ASP A 19 -14.12 6.44 1.97
C ASP A 19 -14.05 5.74 0.60
N PRO A 20 -14.91 6.12 -0.37
CA PRO A 20 -14.88 5.56 -1.72
C PRO A 20 -13.57 5.89 -2.46
N LEU A 21 -12.76 6.83 -1.97
CA LEU A 21 -11.46 7.19 -2.53
C LEU A 21 -10.28 6.46 -1.85
N GLY A 22 -10.51 5.73 -0.76
CA GLY A 22 -9.47 5.21 0.11
C GLY A 22 -8.45 4.31 -0.61
N ILE A 23 -8.91 3.35 -1.43
CA ILE A 23 -8.02 2.47 -2.21
C ILE A 23 -7.14 3.29 -3.18
N GLY A 24 -7.75 4.28 -3.85
CA GLY A 24 -7.03 5.17 -4.76
C GLY A 24 -5.93 5.94 -4.04
N ARG A 25 -6.26 6.55 -2.91
CA ARG A 25 -5.29 7.31 -2.10
C ARG A 25 -4.14 6.45 -1.60
N VAL A 26 -4.43 5.25 -1.07
CA VAL A 26 -3.39 4.31 -0.62
C VAL A 26 -2.47 3.91 -1.78
N THR A 27 -3.02 3.50 -2.91
CA THR A 27 -2.20 3.08 -4.07
C THR A 27 -1.42 4.23 -4.68
N THR A 28 -1.96 5.46 -4.67
CA THR A 28 -1.24 6.68 -5.04
C THR A 28 -0.08 6.95 -4.09
N ALA A 29 -0.29 6.86 -2.78
CA ALA A 29 0.76 7.09 -1.78
C ALA A 29 1.93 6.10 -1.94
N VAL A 30 1.65 4.82 -2.24
CA VAL A 30 2.69 3.84 -2.59
C VAL A 30 3.50 4.30 -3.81
N GLY A 31 2.82 4.73 -4.87
CA GLY A 31 3.47 5.21 -6.10
C GLY A 31 4.31 6.47 -5.90
N GLU A 32 3.81 7.43 -5.11
CA GLU A 32 4.53 8.67 -4.76
C GLU A 32 5.76 8.40 -3.90
N ALA A 33 5.71 7.38 -3.02
CA ALA A 33 6.87 6.91 -2.27
C ALA A 33 7.91 6.19 -3.14
N GLY A 34 7.60 5.90 -4.41
CA GLY A 34 8.48 5.19 -5.33
C GLY A 34 8.31 3.66 -5.31
N GLY A 35 7.30 3.15 -4.61
CA GLY A 35 6.91 1.75 -4.61
C GLY A 35 6.12 1.35 -5.86
N GLY A 36 6.22 0.08 -6.25
CA GLY A 36 5.42 -0.48 -7.34
C GLY A 36 4.30 -1.37 -6.81
N VAL A 37 3.04 -0.91 -6.85
CA VAL A 37 1.89 -1.73 -6.48
C VAL A 37 1.77 -2.93 -7.43
N THR A 38 1.66 -4.13 -6.87
CA THR A 38 1.58 -5.40 -7.62
C THR A 38 0.27 -6.14 -7.38
N ALA A 39 -0.39 -5.95 -6.24
CA ALA A 39 -1.71 -6.51 -5.95
C ALA A 39 -2.49 -5.61 -4.97
N VAL A 40 -3.83 -5.67 -5.09
CA VAL A 40 -4.78 -5.06 -4.16
C VAL A 40 -5.92 -6.05 -3.94
N ASP A 41 -6.09 -6.49 -2.71
CA ASP A 41 -7.04 -7.54 -2.34
C ASP A 41 -7.94 -7.05 -1.20
N ILE A 42 -9.26 -7.22 -1.35
CA ILE A 42 -10.20 -6.92 -0.27
C ILE A 42 -10.22 -8.09 0.70
N VAL A 43 -9.87 -7.83 1.96
CA VAL A 43 -9.88 -8.82 3.04
C VAL A 43 -11.25 -8.84 3.72
N GLU A 44 -11.78 -7.67 4.06
CA GLU A 44 -13.09 -7.49 4.68
C GLU A 44 -13.81 -6.29 4.08
N SER A 45 -15.13 -6.39 3.93
CA SER A 45 -15.97 -5.30 3.42
C SER A 45 -17.24 -5.19 4.25
N HIS A 46 -17.43 -4.01 4.84
CA HIS A 46 -18.58 -3.64 5.65
C HIS A 46 -19.17 -2.32 5.12
N ALA A 47 -20.36 -1.95 5.61
CA ALA A 47 -21.03 -0.72 5.19
C ALA A 47 -20.28 0.55 5.63
N ASP A 48 -19.51 0.47 6.71
CA ASP A 48 -18.81 1.57 7.38
C ASP A 48 -17.28 1.52 7.23
N ARG A 49 -16.73 0.41 6.71
CA ARG A 49 -15.28 0.20 6.61
C ARG A 49 -14.90 -0.90 5.63
N MET A 50 -13.64 -0.89 5.21
CA MET A 50 -13.01 -1.94 4.41
C MET A 50 -11.63 -2.25 4.96
N VAL A 51 -11.21 -3.50 4.88
CA VAL A 51 -9.81 -3.90 5.11
C VAL A 51 -9.26 -4.39 3.78
N VAL A 52 -8.15 -3.80 3.35
CA VAL A 52 -7.49 -4.17 2.09
C VAL A 52 -6.04 -4.55 2.34
N ASP A 53 -5.57 -5.56 1.64
CA ASP A 53 -4.16 -5.85 1.50
C ASP A 53 -3.63 -5.17 0.24
N VAL A 54 -2.56 -4.41 0.39
CA VAL A 54 -1.85 -3.77 -0.72
C VAL A 54 -0.45 -4.34 -0.78
N THR A 55 -0.16 -5.07 -1.85
CA THR A 55 1.18 -5.61 -2.10
C THR A 55 1.96 -4.67 -3.00
N ALA A 56 3.20 -4.36 -2.61
CA ALA A 56 4.07 -3.46 -3.34
C ALA A 56 5.52 -3.96 -3.34
N ASN A 57 6.22 -3.70 -4.44
CA ASN A 57 7.66 -3.88 -4.53
C ASN A 57 8.37 -2.64 -3.97
N ALA A 58 9.36 -2.86 -3.12
CA ALA A 58 10.30 -1.88 -2.61
C ALA A 58 11.71 -2.14 -3.17
N ALA A 59 12.63 -1.22 -2.89
CA ALA A 59 14.03 -1.33 -3.31
C ALA A 59 14.89 -2.07 -2.26
N ASP A 60 14.53 -1.89 -0.99
CA ASP A 60 15.15 -2.50 0.20
C ASP A 60 14.20 -2.32 1.40
N GLY A 61 14.65 -2.72 2.60
CA GLY A 61 13.87 -2.60 3.83
C GLY A 61 13.59 -1.15 4.27
N GLY A 62 14.53 -0.22 4.06
CA GLY A 62 14.32 1.19 4.42
C GLY A 62 13.30 1.85 3.50
N HIS A 63 13.33 1.51 2.21
CA HIS A 63 12.29 1.94 1.27
C HIS A 63 10.92 1.33 1.61
N ALA A 64 10.87 0.06 2.06
CA ALA A 64 9.63 -0.54 2.52
C ALA A 64 9.01 0.20 3.72
N GLU A 65 9.82 0.62 4.70
CA GLU A 65 9.35 1.45 5.82
C GLU A 65 8.86 2.83 5.35
N ALA A 66 9.55 3.45 4.38
CA ALA A 66 9.11 4.71 3.80
C ALA A 66 7.76 4.59 3.07
N ILE A 67 7.53 3.50 2.32
CA ILE A 67 6.25 3.20 1.68
C ILE A 67 5.16 3.03 2.74
N ALA A 68 5.43 2.24 3.79
CA ALA A 68 4.47 2.04 4.87
C ALA A 68 4.09 3.35 5.57
N GLY A 69 5.07 4.21 5.86
CA GLY A 69 4.83 5.53 6.45
C GLY A 69 4.05 6.48 5.53
N ALA A 70 4.27 6.42 4.21
CA ALA A 70 3.47 7.19 3.26
C ALA A 70 2.01 6.73 3.22
N VAL A 71 1.77 5.43 3.32
CA VAL A 71 0.41 4.85 3.37
C VAL A 71 -0.29 5.19 4.69
N ASP A 72 0.41 5.18 5.83
CA ASP A 72 -0.16 5.53 7.14
C ASP A 72 -0.55 7.01 7.27
N ALA A 73 0.01 7.87 6.42
CA ALA A 73 -0.30 9.30 6.36
C ALA A 73 -1.57 9.65 5.53
N VAL A 74 -2.19 8.64 4.91
CA VAL A 74 -3.43 8.76 4.11
C VAL A 74 -4.66 8.58 4.97
#